data_AF-A0A200R0A5-F1
#
_entry.id   AF-A0A200R0A5-F1
#
_cell.length_a   1.000
_cell.length_b   1.000
_cell.length_c   1.000
_cell.angle_alpha   90.00
_cell.angle_beta   90.00
_cell.angle_gamma   90.00
#
_symmetry.space_group_name_H-M   'P 1'
#
loop_
_entity.id
_entity.type
_entity.pdbx_description
1 polymer ?
#
loop_
_entity_poly.entity_id
_entity_poly.type
_entity_poly.pdbx_seq_one_letter_code
_entity_poly.pdbx_strand_id
1 'polypeptide(L)'
;MPYETLALGMQWKNIYECRRYLRRYAVKKRFEIKFLKNDLQRVRGKCVTPGCPWYMFASRMRRQLTFRMNTLVDEHNCLHLAKTRNKMADCRFVAEELEDSIRAHKQKNYKPSFIIEDFWKEFMLHISYWVAWRAKGVALERIYGSYDESYRLAPEMCRQLLEANPRSIASVSRHPVHKGDYLRWLVWGTAKAYQMSDYKRWADQLKKADPEAYTWLHSKAKVETWARSHFDKQAKCEHITNNFSESFNKWILELREMPVCVLVDKFHLMMMTLMHERRTKARTWNINGLVPRAQRMIQQHVANTRHYKVQGSSDHLYSVGLHNSSNRWTVNLDSWTCSCCVWDITGIQCVHAVAVLYVTQRAPEQFCHDYHKVKTYLHAYNGYITPMAQPQDWSEAGWETSKTKEEV
;
A
#
# COMPACT_ATOMS: atom_id res chain seq x y z
N MET A 1 34.68 9.69 17.23
CA MET A 1 34.94 8.46 18.01
C MET A 1 34.26 7.30 17.29
N PRO A 2 34.99 6.32 16.73
CA PRO A 2 34.35 5.26 15.96
C PRO A 2 33.59 4.33 16.92
N TYR A 3 32.31 4.10 16.63
CA TYR A 3 31.37 3.29 17.41
C TYR A 3 31.63 1.78 17.26
N GLU A 4 32.90 1.38 17.28
CA GLU A 4 33.34 0.05 16.85
C GLU A 4 33.66 -0.89 18.01
N THR A 5 33.77 -0.35 19.22
CA THR A 5 34.09 -1.09 20.42
C THR A 5 33.15 -0.71 21.55
N LEU A 6 32.71 -1.71 22.31
CA LEU A 6 32.13 -1.49 23.63
C LEU A 6 33.17 -1.89 24.66
N ALA A 7 33.22 -1.16 25.77
CA ALA A 7 34.13 -1.46 26.87
C ALA A 7 33.40 -1.40 28.21
N LEU A 8 33.79 -2.28 29.12
CA LEU A 8 33.38 -2.19 30.51
C LEU A 8 33.81 -0.83 31.08
N GLY A 9 32.90 -0.16 31.79
CA GLY A 9 33.16 1.16 32.37
C GLY A 9 32.99 2.34 31.41
N MET A 10 32.72 2.13 30.12
CA MET A 10 32.39 3.21 29.17
C MET A 10 31.23 4.06 29.67
N GLN A 11 31.31 5.38 29.47
CA GLN A 11 30.33 6.34 29.98
C GLN A 11 29.68 7.16 28.86
N TRP A 12 28.41 7.50 29.04
CA TRP A 12 27.63 8.37 28.16
C TRP A 12 26.97 9.47 28.98
N LYS A 13 26.91 10.68 28.43
CA LYS A 13 26.36 11.86 29.12
C LYS A 13 24.93 11.66 29.62
N ASN A 14 24.14 10.87 28.91
CA ASN A 14 22.76 10.53 29.25
C ASN A 14 22.32 9.23 28.58
N ILE A 15 21.09 8.81 28.88
CA ILE A 15 20.47 7.60 28.34
C ILE A 15 20.31 7.62 26.80
N TYR A 16 20.10 8.80 26.21
CA TYR A 16 19.89 8.94 24.76
C TYR A 16 21.18 8.67 24.00
N GLU A 17 22.30 9.22 24.48
CA GLU A 17 23.64 8.94 23.96
C GLU A 17 24.00 7.46 24.10
N CYS A 18 23.70 6.85 25.25
CA CYS A 18 23.91 5.43 25.47
C CYS A 18 23.10 4.58 24.45
N ARG A 19 21.80 4.83 24.31
CA ARG A 19 20.93 4.12 23.35
C ARG A 19 21.40 4.29 21.91
N ARG A 20 21.79 5.51 21.53
CA ARG A 20 22.31 5.83 20.19
C ARG A 20 23.60 5.06 19.92
N TYR A 21 24.53 5.05 20.87
CA TYR A 21 25.78 4.32 20.76
C TYR A 21 25.54 2.81 20.61
N LEU A 22 24.73 2.22 21.49
CA LEU A 22 24.41 0.78 21.45
C LEU A 22 23.75 0.37 20.14
N ARG A 23 22.86 1.21 19.62
CA ARG A 23 22.22 0.97 18.33
C ARG A 23 23.22 1.00 17.19
N ARG A 24 24.07 2.03 17.12
CA ARG A 24 25.09 2.16 16.08
C ARG A 24 26.10 1.00 16.13
N TYR A 25 26.51 0.61 17.33
CA TYR A 25 27.35 -0.57 17.56
C TYR A 25 26.69 -1.84 17.00
N ALA A 26 25.43 -2.10 17.36
CA ALA A 26 24.71 -3.29 16.90
C ALA A 26 24.52 -3.34 15.37
N VAL A 27 24.23 -2.19 14.74
CA VAL A 27 24.14 -2.08 13.28
C VAL A 27 25.49 -2.35 12.64
N LYS A 28 26.57 -1.70 13.10
CA LYS A 28 27.93 -1.92 12.55
C LYS A 28 28.41 -3.36 12.71
N LYS A 29 28.15 -3.97 13.87
CA LYS A 29 28.46 -5.39 14.15
C LYS A 29 27.41 -6.35 13.61
N ARG A 30 26.38 -5.86 12.90
CA ARG A 30 25.37 -6.67 12.18
C ARG A 30 24.61 -7.67 13.06
N PHE A 31 24.22 -7.26 14.27
CA PHE A 31 23.33 -8.04 15.13
C PHE A 31 22.17 -7.19 15.67
N GLU A 32 21.19 -7.83 16.29
CA GLU A 32 20.05 -7.15 16.91
C GLU A 32 20.11 -7.28 18.43
N ILE A 33 19.98 -6.15 19.13
CA ILE A 33 19.87 -6.11 20.59
C ILE A 33 18.39 -6.25 20.97
N LYS A 34 18.07 -7.32 21.71
CA LYS A 34 16.82 -7.42 22.46
C LYS A 34 17.00 -6.71 23.80
N PHE A 35 16.39 -5.54 23.94
CA PHE A 35 16.35 -4.85 25.22
C PHE A 35 15.41 -5.57 26.20
N LEU A 36 15.98 -6.08 27.29
CA LEU A 36 15.26 -6.70 28.41
C LEU A 36 14.71 -5.63 29.36
N LYS A 37 15.48 -4.55 29.55
CA LYS A 37 15.09 -3.34 30.27
C LYS A 37 15.63 -2.15 29.49
N ASN A 38 14.80 -1.12 29.32
CA ASN A 38 15.20 0.10 28.63
C ASN A 38 14.37 1.27 29.15
N ASP A 39 14.77 1.82 30.29
CA ASP A 39 14.09 2.91 30.97
C ASP A 39 15.07 4.07 31.24
N LEU A 40 14.64 5.13 31.94
CA LEU A 40 15.48 6.30 32.20
C LEU A 40 16.60 6.05 33.23
N GLN A 41 16.64 4.87 33.86
CA GLN A 41 17.62 4.51 34.89
C GLN A 41 18.58 3.40 34.44
N ARG A 42 18.16 2.54 33.49
CA ARG A 42 18.92 1.36 33.08
C ARG A 42 18.61 0.88 31.67
N VAL A 43 19.62 0.26 31.07
CA VAL A 43 19.54 -0.49 29.82
C VAL A 43 20.14 -1.87 30.04
N ARG A 44 19.38 -2.93 29.79
CA ARG A 44 19.86 -4.31 29.70
C ARG A 44 19.57 -4.83 28.31
N GLY A 45 20.60 -5.27 27.61
CA GLY A 45 20.51 -5.81 26.27
C GLY A 45 21.08 -7.22 26.21
N LYS A 46 20.46 -8.08 25.41
CA LYS A 46 21.05 -9.35 24.97
C LYS A 46 20.93 -9.49 23.47
N CYS A 47 21.74 -10.34 22.84
CA CYS A 47 21.54 -10.66 21.43
C CYS A 47 20.17 -11.37 21.24
N VAL A 48 19.50 -11.09 20.11
CA VAL A 48 18.24 -11.76 19.75
C VAL A 48 18.44 -13.26 19.49
N THR A 49 19.61 -13.67 18.99
CA THR A 49 19.90 -15.06 18.64
C THR A 49 19.87 -15.96 19.89
N PRO A 50 19.04 -17.02 19.91
CA PRO A 50 19.01 -17.98 21.02
C PRO A 50 20.40 -18.59 21.29
N GLY A 51 20.78 -18.70 22.57
CA GLY A 51 22.07 -19.28 22.97
C GLY A 51 23.29 -18.37 22.76
N CYS A 52 23.10 -17.14 22.27
CA CYS A 52 24.20 -16.18 22.13
C CYS A 52 24.63 -15.59 23.48
N PRO A 53 25.93 -15.60 23.82
CA PRO A 53 26.41 -15.13 25.13
C PRO A 53 26.42 -13.60 25.25
N TRP A 54 26.32 -12.87 24.14
CA TRP A 54 26.40 -11.41 24.15
C TRP A 54 25.35 -10.80 25.09
N TYR A 55 25.83 -10.00 26.04
CA TYR A 55 25.02 -9.37 27.06
C TYR A 55 25.62 -8.04 27.51
N MET A 56 24.77 -7.06 27.78
CA MET A 56 25.20 -5.80 28.35
C MET A 56 24.23 -5.28 29.41
N PHE A 57 24.79 -4.54 30.38
CA PHE A 57 24.04 -3.76 31.35
C PHE A 57 24.72 -2.41 31.57
N ALA A 58 23.98 -1.34 31.28
CA ALA A 58 24.36 0.02 31.61
C ALA A 58 23.30 0.65 32.53
N SER A 59 23.73 1.48 33.46
CA SER A 59 22.82 2.22 34.33
C SER A 59 23.28 3.65 34.58
N ARG A 60 22.33 4.49 35.00
CA ARG A 60 22.61 5.84 35.44
C ARG A 60 23.45 5.80 36.72
N MET A 61 24.48 6.64 36.77
CA MET A 61 25.30 6.84 37.96
C MET A 61 24.51 7.63 39.02
N ARG A 62 24.77 7.35 40.31
CA ARG A 62 24.08 8.04 41.41
C ARG A 62 24.34 9.55 41.33
N ARG A 63 23.27 10.34 41.49
CA ARG A 63 23.28 11.82 41.51
C ARG A 63 23.83 12.49 40.23
N GLN A 64 23.97 11.75 39.13
CA GLN A 64 24.41 12.27 37.83
C GLN A 64 23.44 11.83 36.71
N LEU A 65 23.50 12.47 35.55
CA LEU A 65 22.79 12.03 34.34
C LEU A 65 23.61 11.01 33.54
N THR A 66 24.90 10.89 33.84
CA THR A 66 25.85 9.99 33.19
C THR A 66 25.43 8.53 33.34
N PHE A 67 25.44 7.80 32.23
CA PHE A 67 25.25 6.36 32.18
C PHE A 67 26.60 5.67 32.06
N ARG A 68 26.78 4.55 32.77
CA ARG A 68 28.00 3.75 32.72
C ARG A 68 27.68 2.31 32.34
N MET A 69 28.53 1.70 31.52
CA MET A 69 28.54 0.26 31.24
C MET A 69 29.06 -0.50 32.47
N ASN A 70 28.19 -1.25 33.15
CA ASN A 70 28.52 -2.00 34.36
C ASN A 70 28.79 -3.48 34.09
N THR A 71 28.25 -4.02 32.99
CA THR A 71 28.47 -5.42 32.59
C THR A 71 28.50 -5.46 31.09
N LEU A 72 29.50 -6.18 30.55
CA LEU A 72 29.63 -6.42 29.12
C LEU A 72 30.21 -7.82 28.93
N VAL A 73 29.50 -8.65 28.19
CA VAL A 73 29.99 -9.88 27.57
C VAL A 73 29.94 -9.60 26.07
N ASP A 74 31.08 -9.30 25.47
CA ASP A 74 31.18 -8.88 24.06
C ASP A 74 31.61 -10.05 23.15
N GLU A 75 31.07 -11.23 23.43
CA GLU A 75 31.31 -12.45 22.67
C GLU A 75 30.06 -12.84 21.90
N HIS A 76 30.23 -13.27 20.65
CA HIS A 76 29.14 -13.76 19.81
C HIS A 76 29.49 -15.15 19.27
N ASN A 77 28.56 -16.10 19.38
CA ASN A 77 28.59 -17.38 18.68
C ASN A 77 27.56 -17.44 17.53
N CYS A 78 26.90 -16.32 17.25
CA CYS A 78 25.82 -16.24 16.27
C CYS A 78 26.36 -15.80 14.90
N LEU A 79 25.90 -16.45 13.84
CA LEU A 79 26.03 -15.93 12.49
C LEU A 79 25.20 -14.65 12.39
N HIS A 80 25.88 -13.52 12.25
CA HIS A 80 25.26 -12.21 12.05
C HIS A 80 24.22 -12.29 10.92
N LEU A 81 22.95 -12.17 11.28
CA LEU A 81 21.81 -12.46 10.41
C LEU A 81 21.69 -11.39 9.30
N ALA A 82 22.49 -11.51 8.24
CA ALA A 82 22.49 -10.57 7.11
C ALA A 82 21.18 -10.63 6.29
N LYS A 83 20.35 -11.67 6.47
CA LYS A 83 19.17 -11.94 5.63
C LYS A 83 17.82 -11.55 6.26
N THR A 84 17.78 -11.11 7.52
CA THR A 84 16.52 -10.71 8.19
C THR A 84 16.53 -9.23 8.56
N ARG A 85 15.33 -8.63 8.59
CA ARG A 85 15.13 -7.21 8.93
C ARG A 85 15.71 -6.89 10.32
N ASN A 86 16.80 -6.13 10.37
CA ASN A 86 17.41 -5.70 11.63
C ASN A 86 16.62 -4.53 12.24
N LYS A 87 16.02 -4.73 13.42
CA LYS A 87 15.23 -3.67 14.09
C LYS A 87 16.07 -2.53 14.66
N MET A 88 17.39 -2.68 14.73
CA MET A 88 18.30 -1.61 15.14
C MET A 88 18.44 -0.53 14.06
N ALA A 89 18.24 -0.89 12.78
CA ALA A 89 18.22 0.04 11.65
C ALA A 89 16.80 0.63 11.43
N ASP A 90 16.31 1.39 12.41
CA ASP A 90 15.03 2.10 12.29
C ASP A 90 15.14 3.38 11.43
N CYS A 91 14.00 3.97 11.07
CA CYS A 91 13.98 5.14 10.18
C CYS A 91 14.68 6.38 10.76
N ARG A 92 14.79 6.51 12.09
CA ARG A 92 15.49 7.65 12.72
C ARG A 92 16.99 7.45 12.64
N PHE A 93 17.45 6.23 12.90
CA PHE A 93 18.86 5.87 12.75
C PHE A 93 19.32 6.02 11.30
N VAL A 94 18.57 5.49 10.34
CA VAL A 94 18.90 5.62 8.91
C VAL A 94 18.94 7.08 8.48
N ALA A 95 17.99 7.90 8.96
CA ALA A 95 17.98 9.34 8.66
C ALA A 95 19.20 10.08 9.21
N GLU A 96 19.71 9.67 10.38
CA GLU A 96 20.90 10.24 11.00
C GLU A 96 22.19 9.87 10.26
N GLU A 97 22.37 8.59 9.92
CA GLU A 97 23.60 8.13 9.25
C GLU A 97 23.69 8.62 7.81
N LEU A 98 22.57 8.70 7.10
CA LEU A 98 22.54 9.11 5.69
C LEU A 98 22.13 10.57 5.50
N GLU A 99 22.10 11.40 6.55
CA GLU A 99 21.69 12.81 6.44
C GLU A 99 22.55 13.56 5.40
N ASP A 100 23.87 13.36 5.44
CA ASP A 100 24.81 13.99 4.52
C ASP A 100 24.64 13.47 3.08
N SER A 101 24.42 12.16 2.91
CA SER A 101 24.12 11.56 1.61
C SER A 101 22.81 12.11 1.02
N ILE A 102 21.78 12.28 1.84
CA ILE A 102 20.49 12.87 1.46
C ILE A 102 20.67 14.34 1.07
N ARG A 103 21.51 15.08 1.81
CA ARG A 103 21.85 16.48 1.53
C ARG A 103 22.63 16.64 0.23
N ALA A 104 23.57 15.74 -0.06
CA ALA A 104 24.37 15.75 -1.29
C ALA A 104 23.53 15.41 -2.54
N HIS A 105 22.57 14.48 -2.42
CA HIS A 105 21.70 14.06 -3.54
C HIS A 105 20.47 14.95 -3.75
N LYS A 106 20.47 16.17 -3.18
CA LYS A 106 19.38 17.16 -3.21
C LYS A 106 18.81 17.43 -4.62
N GLN A 107 19.65 17.37 -5.66
CA GLN A 107 19.24 17.69 -7.03
C GLN A 107 18.74 16.49 -7.85
N LYS A 108 18.96 15.25 -7.41
CA LYS A 108 18.70 14.03 -8.21
C LYS A 108 17.42 13.28 -7.84
N ASN A 109 16.53 13.87 -7.02
CA ASN A 109 15.36 13.20 -6.47
C ASN A 109 15.75 11.86 -5.79
N TYR A 110 16.48 11.95 -4.68
CA TYR A 110 16.99 10.79 -3.94
C TYR A 110 15.86 9.86 -3.49
N LYS A 111 15.56 8.84 -4.29
CA LYS A 111 14.46 7.89 -4.08
C LYS A 111 14.76 6.97 -2.89
N PRO A 112 13.73 6.42 -2.22
CA PRO A 112 13.94 5.43 -1.16
C PRO A 112 14.78 4.22 -1.60
N SER A 113 14.78 3.85 -2.88
CA SER A 113 15.63 2.79 -3.42
C SER A 113 17.12 3.08 -3.28
N PHE A 114 17.55 4.34 -3.49
CA PHE A 114 18.96 4.73 -3.33
C PHE A 114 19.36 4.74 -1.86
N ILE A 115 18.46 5.15 -0.96
CA ILE A 115 18.70 5.05 0.50
C ILE A 115 18.91 3.58 0.92
N ILE A 116 18.15 2.64 0.36
CA ILE A 116 18.34 1.20 0.62
C ILE A 116 19.73 0.75 0.14
N GLU A 117 20.12 1.17 -1.06
CA GLU A 117 21.40 0.81 -1.67
C GLU A 117 22.60 1.39 -0.90
N ASP A 118 22.57 2.68 -0.57
CA ASP A 118 23.65 3.35 0.16
C ASP A 118 23.78 2.81 1.59
N PHE A 119 22.64 2.57 2.26
CA PHE A 119 22.66 1.92 3.58
C PHE A 119 23.26 0.51 3.52
N TRP A 120 22.97 -0.25 2.45
CA TRP A 120 23.57 -1.57 2.25
C TRP A 120 25.07 -1.47 1.98
N LYS A 121 25.54 -0.51 1.16
CA LYS A 121 26.96 -0.30 0.91
C LYS A 121 27.74 0.04 2.19
N GLU A 122 27.16 0.86 3.05
CA GLU A 122 27.82 1.31 4.28
C GLU A 122 27.76 0.27 5.41
N PHE A 123 26.61 -0.38 5.62
CA PHE A 123 26.38 -1.22 6.80
C PHE A 123 26.26 -2.72 6.47
N MET A 124 26.17 -3.10 5.19
CA MET A 124 25.91 -4.47 4.72
C MET A 124 24.64 -5.08 5.34
N LEU A 125 23.61 -4.24 5.52
CA LEU A 125 22.33 -4.60 6.10
C LEU A 125 21.19 -4.15 5.18
N HIS A 126 20.18 -5.00 5.01
CA HIS A 126 18.97 -4.65 4.26
C HIS A 126 17.96 -3.92 5.16
N ILE A 127 17.42 -2.81 4.66
CA ILE A 127 16.27 -2.10 5.24
C ILE A 127 15.08 -2.18 4.30
N SER A 128 13.86 -2.07 4.85
CA SER A 128 12.65 -2.07 4.03
C SER A 128 12.41 -0.72 3.35
N TYR A 129 11.67 -0.74 2.23
CA TYR A 129 11.23 0.47 1.55
C TYR A 129 10.56 1.49 2.49
N TRP A 130 9.69 1.03 3.38
CA TRP A 130 9.01 1.90 4.34
C TRP A 130 9.96 2.56 5.35
N VAL A 131 11.03 1.87 5.75
CA VAL A 131 12.08 2.46 6.61
C VAL A 131 12.81 3.55 5.83
N ALA A 132 13.23 3.27 4.60
CA ALA A 132 13.92 4.23 3.75
C ALA A 132 13.07 5.47 3.41
N TRP A 133 11.79 5.25 3.04
CA TRP A 133 10.85 6.33 2.75
C TRP A 133 10.62 7.24 3.97
N ARG A 134 10.42 6.63 5.15
CA ARG A 134 10.21 7.40 6.38
C ARG A 134 11.50 8.09 6.85
N ALA A 135 12.66 7.44 6.67
CA ALA A 135 13.97 8.03 6.97
C ALA A 135 14.23 9.28 6.12
N LYS A 136 13.88 9.24 4.83
CA LYS A 136 13.93 10.43 3.96
C LYS A 136 13.11 11.58 4.55
N GLY A 137 11.88 11.32 4.97
CA GLY A 137 11.02 12.34 5.59
C GLY A 137 11.64 12.94 6.85
N VAL A 138 12.15 12.10 7.76
CA VAL A 138 12.82 12.53 9.00
C VAL A 138 14.08 13.36 8.71
N ALA A 139 14.90 12.95 7.74
CA ALA A 139 16.09 13.70 7.35
C ALA A 139 15.71 15.06 6.74
N LEU A 140 14.69 15.11 5.88
CA LEU A 140 14.21 16.37 5.31
C LEU A 140 13.70 17.34 6.38
N GLU A 141 12.96 16.86 7.38
CA GLU A 141 12.52 17.71 8.51
C GLU A 141 13.70 18.24 9.32
N ARG A 142 14.77 17.45 9.50
CA ARG A 142 15.99 17.91 10.17
C ARG A 142 16.76 18.96 9.36
N ILE A 143 16.77 18.82 8.03
CA ILE A 143 17.51 19.70 7.13
C ILE A 143 16.77 21.03 6.90
N TYR A 144 15.44 20.99 6.73
CA TYR A 144 14.64 22.14 6.28
C TYR A 144 13.67 22.66 7.34
N GLY A 145 13.60 22.03 8.51
CA GLY A 145 12.62 22.33 9.53
C GLY A 145 11.32 21.53 9.37
N SER A 146 10.42 21.69 10.34
CA SER A 146 9.17 20.93 10.36
C SER A 146 8.22 21.36 9.24
N TYR A 147 7.46 20.41 8.68
CA TYR A 147 6.41 20.73 7.72
C TYR A 147 5.40 21.73 8.28
N ASP A 148 5.03 21.59 9.56
CA ASP A 148 4.08 22.49 10.23
C ASP A 148 4.58 23.93 10.32
N GLU A 149 5.87 24.13 10.56
CA GLU A 149 6.49 25.45 10.52
C GLU A 149 6.56 26.00 9.09
N SER A 150 6.96 25.17 8.13
CA SER A 150 7.00 25.56 6.72
C SER A 150 5.64 26.04 6.21
N TYR A 151 4.56 25.33 6.53
CA TYR A 151 3.19 25.76 6.17
C TYR A 151 2.73 27.01 6.91
N ARG A 152 3.21 27.27 8.15
CA ARG A 152 2.94 28.54 8.85
C ARG A 152 3.60 29.74 8.18
N LEU A 153 4.78 29.54 7.58
CA LEU A 153 5.52 30.59 6.88
C LEU A 153 4.99 30.85 5.45
N ALA A 154 4.17 29.96 4.88
CA ALA A 154 3.72 30.05 3.50
C ALA A 154 3.04 31.40 3.13
N PRO A 155 2.17 32.01 3.97
CA PRO A 155 1.56 33.31 3.63
C PRO A 155 2.59 34.43 3.52
N GLU A 156 3.53 34.49 4.45
CA GLU A 156 4.62 35.47 4.45
C GLU A 156 5.57 35.23 3.28
N MET A 157 5.84 33.96 2.94
CA MET A 157 6.62 33.60 1.75
C MET A 157 5.95 34.10 0.46
N CYS A 158 4.62 33.97 0.32
CA CYS A 158 3.90 34.53 -0.83
C CYS A 158 4.07 36.06 -0.92
N ARG A 159 3.96 36.77 0.22
CA ARG A 159 4.16 38.23 0.29
C ARG A 159 5.57 38.61 -0.18
N GLN A 160 6.60 37.98 0.39
CA GLN A 160 8.00 38.22 0.03
C GLN A 160 8.29 37.94 -1.45
N LEU A 161 7.67 36.90 -2.01
CA LEU A 161 7.83 36.54 -3.43
C LEU A 161 7.25 37.63 -4.34
N LEU A 162 6.06 38.15 -4.03
CA LEU A 162 5.42 39.21 -4.78
C LEU A 162 6.16 40.55 -4.65
N GLU A 163 6.70 40.86 -3.46
CA GLU A 163 7.51 42.06 -3.24
C GLU A 163 8.82 42.04 -4.05
N ALA A 164 9.51 40.90 -4.03
CA ALA A 164 10.73 40.73 -4.82
C ALA A 164 10.46 40.60 -6.32
N ASN A 165 9.28 40.09 -6.72
CA ASN A 165 8.93 39.80 -8.11
C ASN A 165 7.48 40.22 -8.43
N PRO A 166 7.23 41.50 -8.74
CA PRO A 166 5.87 42.04 -8.89
C PRO A 166 5.02 41.42 -10.01
N ARG A 167 5.64 40.71 -10.97
CA ARG A 167 4.94 40.01 -12.07
C ARG A 167 4.56 38.56 -11.75
N SER A 168 5.04 38.01 -10.64
CA SER A 168 4.69 36.65 -10.23
C SER A 168 3.25 36.59 -9.70
N ILE A 169 2.64 35.41 -9.75
CA ILE A 169 1.37 35.12 -9.08
C ILE A 169 1.69 34.12 -7.96
N ALA A 170 1.49 34.53 -6.71
CA ALA A 170 1.66 33.68 -5.55
C ALA A 170 0.51 33.91 -4.56
N SER A 171 -0.23 32.85 -4.27
CA SER A 171 -1.32 32.88 -3.31
C SER A 171 -1.33 31.58 -2.52
N VAL A 172 -1.52 31.67 -1.21
CA VAL A 172 -1.77 30.53 -0.35
C VAL A 172 -3.01 30.83 0.48
N SER A 173 -3.87 29.82 0.63
CA SER A 173 -5.04 29.90 1.48
C SER A 173 -5.10 28.68 2.38
N ARG A 174 -5.53 28.89 3.62
CA ARG A 174 -5.86 27.80 4.54
C ARG A 174 -7.36 27.77 4.70
N HIS A 175 -7.96 26.62 4.46
CA HIS A 175 -9.38 26.46 4.70
C HIS A 175 -9.64 26.15 6.20
N PRO A 176 -10.65 26.77 6.84
CA PRO A 176 -10.94 26.59 8.29
C PRO A 176 -11.34 25.16 8.69
N VAL A 177 -11.86 24.39 7.72
CA VAL A 177 -12.00 22.92 7.73
C VAL A 177 -11.03 22.39 6.68
N HIS A 178 -10.36 21.25 6.84
CA HIS A 178 -9.60 20.66 5.72
C HIS A 178 -10.57 20.23 4.60
N LYS A 179 -11.07 21.18 3.80
CA LYS A 179 -12.08 20.98 2.74
C LYS A 179 -11.62 19.88 1.80
N GLY A 180 -10.32 19.82 1.47
CA GLY A 180 -9.75 18.75 0.65
C GLY A 180 -10.03 17.35 1.21
N ASP A 181 -9.74 17.10 2.49
CA ASP A 181 -9.94 15.78 3.09
C ASP A 181 -11.43 15.47 3.34
N TYR A 182 -12.21 16.47 3.76
CA TYR A 182 -13.65 16.31 3.97
C TYR A 182 -14.39 16.07 2.64
N LEU A 183 -14.13 16.88 1.62
CA LEU A 183 -14.69 16.69 0.28
C LEU A 183 -14.20 15.38 -0.33
N ARG A 184 -12.92 15.01 -0.16
CA ARG A 184 -12.41 13.69 -0.57
C ARG A 184 -13.22 12.57 0.09
N TRP A 185 -13.49 12.67 1.39
CA TRP A 185 -14.30 11.68 2.10
C TRP A 185 -15.73 11.59 1.53
N LEU A 186 -16.37 12.73 1.27
CA LEU A 186 -17.71 12.78 0.66
C LEU A 186 -17.73 12.23 -0.78
N VAL A 187 -16.73 12.56 -1.61
CA VAL A 187 -16.57 12.02 -2.97
C VAL A 187 -16.39 10.51 -2.93
N TRP A 188 -15.51 10.00 -2.06
CA TRP A 188 -15.32 8.56 -1.92
C TRP A 188 -16.54 7.86 -1.34
N GLY A 189 -17.28 8.50 -0.42
CA GLY A 189 -18.56 8.00 0.07
C GLY A 189 -19.58 7.85 -1.06
N THR A 190 -19.70 8.89 -1.90
CA THR A 190 -20.55 8.92 -3.09
C THR A 190 -20.16 7.81 -4.07
N ALA A 191 -18.88 7.72 -4.42
CA ALA A 191 -18.36 6.75 -5.39
C ALA A 191 -18.48 5.29 -4.93
N LYS A 192 -18.27 5.03 -3.62
CA LYS A 192 -18.26 3.67 -3.04
C LYS A 192 -19.62 3.13 -2.64
N ALA A 193 -20.66 3.97 -2.60
CA ALA A 193 -22.00 3.56 -2.25
C ALA A 193 -22.52 2.51 -3.25
N TYR A 194 -22.97 1.35 -2.75
CA TYR A 194 -23.60 0.33 -3.59
C TYR A 194 -25.10 0.61 -3.76
N GLN A 195 -25.75 1.13 -2.71
CA GLN A 195 -27.17 1.49 -2.76
C GLN A 195 -27.37 2.91 -3.29
N MET A 196 -28.46 3.11 -4.03
CA MET A 196 -28.84 4.43 -4.54
C MET A 196 -29.20 5.41 -3.42
N SER A 197 -29.82 4.93 -2.33
CA SER A 197 -30.13 5.73 -1.13
C SER A 197 -28.86 6.29 -0.48
N ASP A 198 -27.85 5.44 -0.30
CA ASP A 198 -26.55 5.84 0.23
C ASP A 198 -25.84 6.83 -0.70
N TYR A 199 -25.85 6.55 -2.00
CA TYR A 199 -25.29 7.45 -3.00
C TYR A 199 -25.91 8.85 -2.89
N LYS A 200 -27.26 8.94 -2.88
CA LYS A 200 -27.98 10.22 -2.73
C LYS A 200 -27.59 10.94 -1.45
N ARG A 201 -27.57 10.23 -0.31
CA ARG A 201 -27.16 10.80 0.98
C ARG A 201 -25.73 11.38 0.97
N TRP A 202 -24.79 10.71 0.30
CA TRP A 202 -23.42 11.21 0.17
C TRP A 202 -23.31 12.37 -0.81
N ALA A 203 -24.00 12.26 -1.95
CA ALA A 203 -24.05 13.27 -3.00
C ALA A 203 -24.66 14.59 -2.49
N ASP A 204 -25.74 14.50 -1.71
CA ASP A 204 -26.39 15.67 -1.08
C ASP A 204 -25.47 16.34 -0.06
N GLN A 205 -24.73 15.56 0.73
CA GLN A 205 -23.72 16.10 1.62
C GLN A 205 -22.57 16.78 0.86
N LEU A 206 -22.10 16.19 -0.25
CA LEU A 206 -21.10 16.81 -1.12
C LEU A 206 -21.62 18.13 -1.68
N LYS A 207 -22.84 18.15 -2.22
CA LYS A 207 -23.47 19.35 -2.77
C LYS A 207 -23.66 20.44 -1.71
N LYS A 208 -24.06 20.07 -0.48
CA LYS A 208 -24.21 21.01 0.63
C LYS A 208 -22.86 21.57 1.10
N ALA A 209 -21.81 20.74 1.10
CA ALA A 209 -20.47 21.15 1.50
C ALA A 209 -19.81 22.06 0.46
N ASP A 210 -20.00 21.75 -0.83
CA ASP A 210 -19.42 22.48 -1.95
C ASP A 210 -20.20 22.20 -3.27
N PRO A 211 -21.13 23.11 -3.66
CA PRO A 211 -21.92 22.96 -4.87
C PRO A 211 -21.09 22.96 -6.17
N GLU A 212 -19.97 23.69 -6.19
CA GLU A 212 -19.08 23.76 -7.36
C GLU A 212 -18.34 22.43 -7.54
N ALA A 213 -17.82 21.86 -6.45
CA ALA A 213 -17.19 20.54 -6.48
C ALA A 213 -18.17 19.44 -6.91
N TYR A 214 -19.41 19.49 -6.42
CA TYR A 214 -20.47 18.59 -6.86
C TYR A 214 -20.71 18.71 -8.38
N THR A 215 -20.88 19.94 -8.87
CA THR A 215 -21.13 20.22 -10.30
C THR A 215 -19.96 19.75 -11.16
N TRP A 216 -18.74 20.06 -10.75
CA TRP A 216 -17.52 19.62 -11.43
C TRP A 216 -17.44 18.09 -11.51
N LEU A 217 -17.71 17.38 -10.41
CA LEU A 217 -17.64 15.91 -10.39
C LEU A 217 -18.61 15.29 -11.41
N HIS A 218 -19.84 15.81 -11.48
CA HIS A 218 -20.87 15.30 -12.38
C HIS A 218 -20.71 15.77 -13.83
N SER A 219 -19.98 16.88 -14.07
CA SER A 219 -19.72 17.37 -15.43
C SER A 219 -18.50 16.71 -16.08
N LYS A 220 -17.57 16.13 -15.31
CA LYS A 220 -16.33 15.56 -15.85
C LYS A 220 -16.45 14.13 -16.35
N ALA A 221 -17.32 13.32 -15.74
CA ALA A 221 -17.52 11.93 -16.14
C ALA A 221 -18.94 11.48 -15.83
N LYS A 222 -19.46 10.60 -16.70
CA LYS A 222 -20.73 9.91 -16.51
C LYS A 222 -20.70 9.13 -15.18
N VAL A 223 -21.75 9.22 -14.38
CA VAL A 223 -21.78 8.66 -13.01
C VAL A 223 -21.58 7.14 -13.01
N GLU A 224 -22.04 6.48 -14.05
CA GLU A 224 -21.92 5.05 -14.33
C GLU A 224 -20.45 4.58 -14.44
N THR A 225 -19.49 5.49 -14.67
CA THR A 225 -18.07 5.12 -14.81
C THR A 225 -17.29 5.22 -13.50
N TRP A 226 -17.86 5.80 -12.44
CA TRP A 226 -17.13 6.02 -11.19
C TRP A 226 -17.93 5.76 -9.90
N ALA A 227 -19.26 5.72 -9.94
CA ALA A 227 -20.10 5.41 -8.78
C ALA A 227 -20.70 4.01 -8.84
N ARG A 228 -20.39 3.17 -7.86
CA ARG A 228 -20.82 1.75 -7.81
C ARG A 228 -22.32 1.55 -7.85
N SER A 229 -23.10 2.48 -7.29
CA SER A 229 -24.57 2.45 -7.31
C SER A 229 -25.16 2.54 -8.71
N HIS A 230 -24.38 2.97 -9.71
CA HIS A 230 -24.77 3.12 -11.11
C HIS A 230 -24.05 2.13 -12.04
N PHE A 231 -23.25 1.23 -11.49
CA PHE A 231 -22.49 0.27 -12.30
C PHE A 231 -23.41 -0.75 -12.94
N ASP A 232 -23.02 -1.19 -14.14
CA ASP A 232 -23.62 -2.34 -14.77
C ASP A 232 -23.47 -3.58 -13.87
N LYS A 233 -24.58 -4.29 -13.67
CA LYS A 233 -24.63 -5.46 -12.81
C LYS A 233 -24.19 -6.73 -13.52
N GLN A 234 -23.96 -6.73 -14.84
CA GLN A 234 -23.53 -7.92 -15.59
C GLN A 234 -22.00 -8.08 -15.52
N ALA A 235 -21.25 -6.99 -15.54
CA ALA A 235 -19.78 -7.00 -15.51
C ALA A 235 -19.18 -7.60 -14.22
N LYS A 236 -19.96 -7.66 -13.13
CA LYS A 236 -19.54 -8.14 -11.79
C LYS A 236 -18.24 -7.51 -11.28
N CYS A 237 -18.08 -6.22 -11.52
CA CYS A 237 -16.87 -5.46 -11.22
C CYS A 237 -17.19 -4.22 -10.39
N GLU A 238 -16.50 -4.05 -9.26
CA GLU A 238 -16.68 -2.92 -8.34
C GLU A 238 -15.49 -1.94 -8.33
N HIS A 239 -14.58 -2.08 -9.28
CA HIS A 239 -13.33 -1.32 -9.32
C HIS A 239 -13.58 0.13 -9.73
N ILE A 240 -13.09 1.06 -8.92
CA ILE A 240 -13.29 2.52 -9.09
C ILE A 240 -11.97 3.30 -8.95
N THR A 241 -10.83 2.62 -9.06
CA THR A 241 -9.50 3.22 -8.84
C THR A 241 -8.61 3.03 -10.05
N ASN A 242 -7.62 3.91 -10.19
CA ASN A 242 -6.65 3.88 -11.28
C ASN A 242 -5.53 2.82 -11.08
N ASN A 243 -5.70 1.89 -10.14
CA ASN A 243 -4.66 0.92 -9.77
C ASN A 243 -4.21 0.07 -10.97
N PHE A 244 -5.10 -0.20 -11.93
CA PHE A 244 -4.76 -0.92 -13.14
C PHE A 244 -3.74 -0.13 -13.97
N SER A 245 -4.05 1.13 -14.29
CA SER A 245 -3.15 2.00 -15.07
C SER A 245 -1.86 2.28 -14.32
N GLU A 246 -1.90 2.46 -12.99
CA GLU A 246 -0.68 2.59 -12.17
C GLU A 246 0.20 1.34 -12.25
N SER A 247 -0.40 0.16 -12.17
CA SER A 247 0.31 -1.11 -12.29
C SER A 247 0.89 -1.29 -13.69
N PHE A 248 0.10 -0.97 -14.73
CA PHE A 248 0.53 -1.02 -16.12
C PHE A 248 1.67 -0.03 -16.40
N ASN A 249 1.51 1.24 -16.04
CA ASN A 249 2.52 2.29 -16.21
C ASN A 249 3.84 1.92 -15.51
N LYS A 250 3.76 1.31 -14.33
CA LYS A 250 4.93 0.78 -13.64
C LYS A 250 5.55 -0.41 -14.38
N TRP A 251 4.72 -1.30 -14.92
CA TRP A 251 5.16 -2.50 -15.64
C TRP A 251 5.95 -2.15 -16.92
N ILE A 252 5.61 -1.02 -17.56
CA ILE A 252 6.19 -0.62 -18.85
C ILE A 252 7.23 0.51 -18.74
N LEU A 253 7.61 0.89 -17.52
CA LEU A 253 8.36 2.11 -17.27
C LEU A 253 9.72 2.14 -17.98
N GLU A 254 10.40 1.00 -18.03
CA GLU A 254 11.70 0.84 -18.72
C GLU A 254 11.54 0.65 -20.24
N LEU A 255 10.35 0.27 -20.70
CA LEU A 255 10.08 0.01 -22.12
C LEU A 255 9.76 1.28 -22.89
N ARG A 256 9.00 2.20 -22.30
CA ARG A 256 8.36 3.32 -23.01
C ARG A 256 9.30 4.28 -23.75
N GLU A 257 10.60 4.23 -23.47
CA GLU A 257 11.64 5.06 -24.09
C GLU A 257 12.42 4.31 -25.19
N MET A 258 12.07 3.05 -25.46
CA MET A 258 12.74 2.22 -26.45
C MET A 258 12.23 2.47 -27.88
N PRO A 259 13.07 2.24 -28.90
CA PRO A 259 12.64 2.26 -30.31
C PRO A 259 11.47 1.30 -30.57
N VAL A 260 10.60 1.64 -31.52
CA VAL A 260 9.30 0.96 -31.76
C VAL A 260 9.40 -0.56 -31.89
N CYS A 261 10.37 -1.09 -32.65
CA CYS A 261 10.51 -2.54 -32.81
C CYS A 261 10.92 -3.23 -31.50
N VAL A 262 11.83 -2.63 -30.74
CA VAL A 262 12.29 -3.13 -29.43
C VAL A 262 11.16 -3.06 -28.40
N LEU A 263 10.39 -1.97 -28.44
CA LEU A 263 9.22 -1.76 -27.60
C LEU A 263 8.19 -2.87 -27.81
N VAL A 264 7.79 -3.10 -29.06
CA VAL A 264 6.78 -4.11 -29.43
C VAL A 264 7.26 -5.52 -29.09
N ASP A 265 8.52 -5.87 -29.38
CA ASP A 265 9.09 -7.17 -29.04
C ASP A 265 9.08 -7.44 -27.53
N LYS A 266 9.53 -6.47 -26.72
CA LYS A 266 9.51 -6.63 -25.26
C LYS A 266 8.08 -6.71 -24.71
N PHE A 267 7.14 -5.93 -25.25
CA PHE A 267 5.73 -6.05 -24.89
C PHE A 267 5.16 -7.42 -25.22
N HIS A 268 5.50 -7.95 -26.39
CA HIS A 268 5.12 -9.29 -26.83
C HIS A 268 5.62 -10.34 -25.83
N LEU A 269 6.92 -10.32 -25.48
CA LEU A 269 7.50 -11.25 -24.51
C LEU A 269 6.86 -11.12 -23.11
N MET A 270 6.56 -9.89 -22.68
CA MET A 270 5.91 -9.62 -21.40
C MET A 270 4.49 -10.17 -21.34
N MET A 271 3.70 -9.97 -22.39
CA MET A 271 2.35 -10.52 -22.49
C MET A 271 2.38 -12.05 -22.59
N MET A 272 3.29 -12.61 -23.38
CA MET A 272 3.49 -14.06 -23.48
C MET A 272 3.80 -14.68 -22.11
N THR A 273 4.75 -14.11 -21.39
CA THR A 273 5.13 -14.53 -20.03
C THR A 273 3.95 -14.42 -19.07
N LEU A 274 3.24 -13.28 -19.07
CA LEU A 274 2.09 -13.06 -18.20
C LEU A 274 0.99 -14.11 -18.45
N MET A 275 0.64 -14.37 -19.71
CA MET A 275 -0.37 -15.37 -20.07
C MET A 275 0.05 -16.77 -19.60
N HIS A 276 1.32 -17.14 -19.81
CA HIS A 276 1.87 -18.41 -19.35
C HIS A 276 1.83 -18.54 -17.82
N GLU A 277 2.36 -17.56 -17.08
CA GLU A 277 2.38 -17.58 -15.61
C GLU A 277 0.99 -17.65 -15.01
N ARG A 278 0.03 -16.91 -15.57
CA ARG A 278 -1.37 -16.89 -15.12
C ARG A 278 -2.02 -18.26 -15.28
N ARG A 279 -1.80 -18.94 -16.42
CA ARG A 279 -2.24 -20.33 -16.63
C ARG A 279 -1.58 -21.31 -15.68
N THR A 280 -0.24 -21.30 -15.62
CA THR A 280 0.53 -22.24 -14.79
C THR A 280 0.13 -22.11 -13.33
N LYS A 281 -0.05 -20.87 -12.84
CA LYS A 281 -0.53 -20.63 -11.48
C LYS A 281 -1.98 -21.09 -11.27
N ALA A 282 -2.87 -20.88 -12.23
CA ALA A 282 -4.26 -21.30 -12.10
C ALA A 282 -4.44 -22.83 -12.14
N ARG A 283 -3.55 -23.55 -12.83
CA ARG A 283 -3.54 -25.03 -12.84
C ARG A 283 -3.27 -25.66 -11.47
N THR A 284 -2.67 -24.92 -10.54
CA THR A 284 -2.46 -25.42 -9.16
C THR A 284 -3.69 -25.23 -8.27
N TRP A 285 -4.73 -24.54 -8.75
CA TRP A 285 -5.96 -24.29 -8.00
C TRP A 285 -6.97 -25.42 -8.21
N ASN A 286 -7.92 -25.56 -7.28
CA ASN A 286 -9.03 -26.48 -7.46
C ASN A 286 -9.89 -26.06 -8.66
N ILE A 287 -9.92 -26.90 -9.69
CA ILE A 287 -10.65 -26.64 -10.95
C ILE A 287 -12.15 -26.40 -10.74
N ASN A 288 -12.78 -27.06 -9.77
CA ASN A 288 -14.20 -26.90 -9.45
C ASN A 288 -14.43 -25.82 -8.37
N GLY A 289 -13.38 -25.13 -7.94
CA GLY A 289 -13.42 -24.10 -6.91
C GLY A 289 -13.53 -22.67 -7.42
N LEU A 290 -13.45 -21.73 -6.48
CA LEU A 290 -13.36 -20.30 -6.74
C LEU A 290 -11.89 -19.87 -6.87
N VAL A 291 -11.67 -18.74 -7.56
CA VAL A 291 -10.36 -18.09 -7.56
C VAL A 291 -9.99 -17.65 -6.13
N PRO A 292 -8.68 -17.66 -5.76
CA PRO A 292 -8.26 -17.42 -4.37
C PRO A 292 -8.72 -16.08 -3.76
N ARG A 293 -8.92 -15.04 -4.59
CA ARG A 293 -9.46 -13.75 -4.12
C ARG A 293 -10.88 -13.89 -3.59
N ALA A 294 -11.76 -14.55 -4.34
CA ALA A 294 -13.16 -14.74 -3.95
C ALA A 294 -13.27 -15.62 -2.70
N GLN A 295 -12.48 -16.70 -2.61
CA GLN A 295 -12.41 -17.53 -1.40
C GLN A 295 -12.03 -16.72 -0.16
N ARG A 296 -11.00 -15.86 -0.25
CA ARG A 296 -10.60 -15.00 0.87
C ARG A 296 -11.69 -14.02 1.28
N MET A 297 -12.42 -13.45 0.32
CA MET A 297 -13.53 -12.53 0.62
C MET A 297 -14.66 -13.25 1.36
N ILE A 298 -15.04 -14.46 0.91
CA ILE A 298 -16.04 -15.28 1.60
C ILE A 298 -15.59 -15.61 3.02
N GLN A 299 -14.34 -16.05 3.22
CA GLN A 299 -13.80 -16.35 4.55
C GLN A 299 -13.87 -15.14 5.50
N GLN A 300 -13.57 -13.94 5.00
CA GLN A 300 -13.72 -12.71 5.77
C GLN A 300 -15.18 -12.42 6.13
N HIS A 301 -16.12 -12.70 5.22
CA HIS A 301 -17.55 -12.56 5.51
C HIS A 301 -18.04 -13.59 6.53
N VAL A 302 -17.61 -14.86 6.42
CA VAL A 302 -17.91 -15.92 7.39
C VAL A 302 -17.49 -15.51 8.81
N ALA A 303 -16.29 -14.94 8.97
CA ALA A 303 -15.83 -14.46 10.28
C ALA A 303 -16.72 -13.36 10.89
N ASN A 304 -17.50 -12.64 10.06
CA ASN A 304 -18.35 -11.53 10.47
C ASN A 304 -19.83 -11.90 10.61
N THR A 305 -20.26 -13.11 10.22
CA THR A 305 -21.68 -13.52 10.27
C THR A 305 -22.25 -13.50 11.68
N ARG A 306 -21.44 -13.75 12.71
CA ARG A 306 -21.80 -13.71 14.14
C ARG A 306 -22.43 -12.39 14.61
N HIS A 307 -22.30 -11.32 13.83
CA HIS A 307 -22.87 -10.01 14.16
C HIS A 307 -24.30 -9.83 13.62
N TYR A 308 -24.81 -10.80 12.86
CA TYR A 308 -26.06 -10.70 12.15
C TYR A 308 -27.07 -11.74 12.63
N LYS A 309 -28.32 -11.30 12.79
CA LYS A 309 -29.49 -12.12 13.05
C LYS A 309 -30.22 -12.37 11.73
N VAL A 310 -30.46 -13.63 11.41
CA VAL A 310 -31.20 -14.06 10.21
C VAL A 310 -32.63 -14.44 10.60
N GLN A 311 -33.61 -13.99 9.81
CA GLN A 311 -35.02 -14.36 9.93
C GLN A 311 -35.53 -14.78 8.55
N GLY A 312 -36.03 -16.01 8.42
CA GLY A 312 -36.60 -16.51 7.18
C GLY A 312 -38.03 -15.98 6.97
N SER A 313 -38.32 -15.57 5.74
CA SER A 313 -39.68 -15.30 5.26
C SER A 313 -40.20 -16.45 4.40
N SER A 314 -39.31 -17.11 3.65
CA SER A 314 -39.55 -18.30 2.84
C SER A 314 -38.24 -19.08 2.70
N ASP A 315 -38.25 -20.18 1.93
CA ASP A 315 -37.05 -20.99 1.67
C ASP A 315 -35.93 -20.23 0.92
N HIS A 316 -36.28 -19.17 0.19
CA HIS A 316 -35.36 -18.38 -0.62
C HIS A 316 -35.25 -16.90 -0.18
N LEU A 317 -36.17 -16.40 0.65
CA LEU A 317 -36.23 -14.99 1.06
C LEU A 317 -36.00 -14.80 2.55
N TYR A 318 -35.01 -13.99 2.90
CA TYR A 318 -34.57 -13.79 4.27
C TYR A 318 -34.37 -12.32 4.59
N SER A 319 -34.69 -11.95 5.83
CA SER A 319 -34.31 -10.68 6.41
C SER A 319 -33.12 -10.87 7.34
N VAL A 320 -32.10 -10.03 7.14
CA VAL A 320 -30.88 -10.03 7.94
C VAL A 320 -30.76 -8.70 8.66
N GLY A 321 -30.62 -8.69 9.98
CA GLY A 321 -30.44 -7.48 10.79
C GLY A 321 -29.21 -7.59 11.68
N LEU A 322 -28.74 -6.46 12.23
CA LEU A 322 -27.75 -6.47 13.30
C LEU A 322 -28.45 -6.68 14.65
N HIS A 323 -27.79 -7.33 15.61
CA HIS A 323 -28.39 -7.60 16.93
C HIS A 323 -28.92 -6.36 17.67
N ASN A 324 -28.31 -5.19 17.46
CA ASN A 324 -28.65 -3.92 18.14
C ASN A 324 -28.97 -2.78 17.15
N SER A 325 -29.56 -3.07 15.99
CA SER A 325 -29.92 -2.05 15.00
C SER A 325 -31.28 -2.32 14.37
N SER A 326 -31.98 -1.24 14.00
CA SER A 326 -33.17 -1.30 13.14
C SER A 326 -32.83 -1.58 11.67
N ASN A 327 -31.55 -1.51 11.28
CA ASN A 327 -31.12 -1.78 9.91
C ASN A 327 -31.38 -3.24 9.54
N ARG A 328 -32.06 -3.42 8.40
CA ARG A 328 -32.40 -4.73 7.85
C ARG A 328 -32.07 -4.78 6.37
N TRP A 329 -31.56 -5.92 5.93
CA TRP A 329 -31.29 -6.22 4.53
C TRP A 329 -32.10 -7.44 4.10
N THR A 330 -32.61 -7.40 2.88
CA THR A 330 -33.31 -8.51 2.27
C THR A 330 -32.32 -9.30 1.44
N VAL A 331 -32.26 -10.61 1.63
CA VAL A 331 -31.45 -11.54 0.85
C VAL A 331 -32.39 -12.47 0.11
N ASN A 332 -32.20 -12.59 -1.21
CA ASN A 332 -32.94 -13.52 -2.05
C ASN A 332 -31.95 -14.51 -2.68
N LEU A 333 -32.07 -15.79 -2.31
CA LEU A 333 -31.16 -16.85 -2.73
C LEU A 333 -31.43 -17.39 -4.14
N ASP A 334 -32.61 -17.14 -4.71
CA ASP A 334 -32.95 -17.60 -6.07
C ASP A 334 -32.40 -16.63 -7.12
N SER A 335 -32.56 -15.33 -6.85
CA SER A 335 -32.04 -14.25 -7.72
C SER A 335 -30.58 -13.89 -7.46
N TRP A 336 -29.98 -14.44 -6.39
CA TRP A 336 -28.60 -14.14 -5.97
C TRP A 336 -28.40 -12.65 -5.70
N THR A 337 -29.38 -12.04 -5.02
CA THR A 337 -29.39 -10.61 -4.73
C THR A 337 -29.44 -10.33 -3.25
N CYS A 338 -28.96 -9.15 -2.88
CA CYS A 338 -29.17 -8.60 -1.55
C CYS A 338 -29.51 -7.12 -1.69
N SER A 339 -30.41 -6.60 -0.85
CA SER A 339 -30.77 -5.19 -0.88
C SER A 339 -29.57 -4.26 -0.63
N CYS A 340 -28.45 -4.74 -0.06
CA CYS A 340 -27.18 -4.00 0.03
C CYS A 340 -26.46 -3.79 -1.32
N CYS A 341 -26.90 -4.45 -2.39
CA CYS A 341 -26.39 -4.41 -3.77
C CYS A 341 -24.94 -4.88 -3.98
N VAL A 342 -24.22 -5.27 -2.91
CA VAL A 342 -22.85 -5.77 -3.03
C VAL A 342 -22.81 -7.06 -3.85
N TRP A 343 -23.74 -7.99 -3.63
CA TRP A 343 -23.75 -9.26 -4.35
C TRP A 343 -24.07 -9.07 -5.83
N ASP A 344 -25.04 -8.21 -6.14
CA ASP A 344 -25.39 -7.82 -7.49
C ASP A 344 -24.20 -7.27 -8.28
N ILE A 345 -23.45 -6.33 -7.69
CA ILE A 345 -22.36 -5.60 -8.33
C ILE A 345 -21.07 -6.42 -8.41
N THR A 346 -20.77 -7.22 -7.39
CA THR A 346 -19.48 -7.95 -7.33
C THR A 346 -19.57 -9.37 -7.85
N GLY A 347 -20.77 -9.97 -7.87
CA GLY A 347 -20.94 -11.40 -8.11
C GLY A 347 -20.42 -12.30 -6.97
N ILE A 348 -19.98 -11.72 -5.86
CA ILE A 348 -19.55 -12.41 -4.63
C ILE A 348 -20.54 -12.08 -3.53
N GLN A 349 -20.92 -13.05 -2.70
CA GLN A 349 -21.90 -12.82 -1.65
C GLN A 349 -21.41 -11.77 -0.65
N CYS A 350 -22.29 -10.84 -0.31
CA CYS A 350 -22.07 -9.96 0.83
C CYS A 350 -22.16 -10.73 2.15
N VAL A 351 -21.72 -10.11 3.24
CA VAL A 351 -21.82 -10.70 4.59
C VAL A 351 -23.24 -11.10 4.98
N HIS A 352 -24.27 -10.37 4.53
CA HIS A 352 -25.67 -10.72 4.81
C HIS A 352 -26.06 -12.05 4.15
N ALA A 353 -25.70 -12.21 2.88
CA ALA A 353 -25.98 -13.43 2.13
C ALA A 353 -25.18 -14.62 2.69
N VAL A 354 -23.92 -14.42 3.07
CA VAL A 354 -23.12 -15.46 3.75
C VAL A 354 -23.75 -15.87 5.09
N ALA A 355 -24.31 -14.93 5.85
CA ALA A 355 -25.00 -15.25 7.10
C ALA A 355 -26.23 -16.16 6.88
N VAL A 356 -27.04 -15.87 5.84
CA VAL A 356 -28.16 -16.72 5.45
C VAL A 356 -27.70 -18.11 5.01
N LEU A 357 -26.68 -18.18 4.15
CA LEU A 357 -26.12 -19.44 3.66
C LEU A 357 -25.59 -20.31 4.81
N TYR A 358 -24.97 -19.69 5.82
CA TYR A 358 -24.51 -20.40 7.00
C TYR A 358 -25.66 -20.99 7.84
N VAL A 359 -26.71 -20.21 8.12
CA VAL A 359 -27.88 -20.68 8.89
C VAL A 359 -28.64 -21.78 8.14
N THR A 360 -28.70 -21.68 6.81
CA THR A 360 -29.35 -22.67 5.94
C THR A 360 -28.44 -23.85 5.55
N GLN A 361 -27.21 -23.91 6.09
CA GLN A 361 -26.22 -24.96 5.84
C GLN A 361 -25.86 -25.15 4.36
N ARG A 362 -25.89 -24.07 3.57
CA ARG A 362 -25.52 -24.07 2.15
C ARG A 362 -24.10 -23.55 1.96
N ALA A 363 -23.32 -24.20 1.10
CA ALA A 363 -21.94 -23.82 0.84
C ALA A 363 -21.87 -22.48 0.08
N PRO A 364 -21.28 -21.41 0.64
CA PRO A 364 -21.26 -20.11 -0.03
C PRO A 364 -20.54 -20.12 -1.38
N GLU A 365 -19.57 -21.01 -1.60
CA GLU A 365 -18.83 -21.10 -2.85
C GLU A 365 -19.71 -21.44 -4.06
N GLN A 366 -20.85 -22.08 -3.83
CA GLN A 366 -21.81 -22.44 -4.88
C GLN A 366 -22.59 -21.23 -5.40
N PHE A 367 -22.71 -20.16 -4.61
CA PHE A 367 -23.55 -18.99 -4.90
C PHE A 367 -22.76 -17.82 -5.52
N CYS A 368 -21.54 -18.07 -5.98
CA CYS A 368 -20.69 -17.04 -6.61
C CYS A 368 -20.86 -17.07 -8.12
N HIS A 369 -20.88 -15.89 -8.73
CA HIS A 369 -20.95 -15.75 -10.18
C HIS A 369 -19.81 -16.47 -10.88
N ASP A 370 -20.07 -16.97 -12.10
CA ASP A 370 -19.13 -17.81 -12.84
C ASP A 370 -17.80 -17.12 -13.15
N TYR A 371 -17.79 -15.79 -13.22
CA TYR A 371 -16.57 -14.99 -13.41
C TYR A 371 -15.53 -15.19 -12.30
N HIS A 372 -15.94 -15.68 -11.12
CA HIS A 372 -15.06 -15.97 -10.00
C HIS A 372 -14.64 -17.44 -9.89
N LYS A 373 -15.04 -18.29 -10.84
CA LYS A 373 -14.68 -19.72 -10.88
C LYS A 373 -13.30 -19.91 -11.50
N VAL A 374 -12.57 -20.91 -11.02
CA VAL A 374 -11.24 -21.27 -11.57
C VAL A 374 -11.35 -21.68 -13.04
N LYS A 375 -12.42 -22.39 -13.45
CA LYS A 375 -12.67 -22.74 -14.86
C LYS A 375 -12.72 -21.50 -15.77
N THR A 376 -13.48 -20.49 -15.39
CA THR A 376 -13.63 -19.25 -16.16
C THR A 376 -12.32 -18.48 -16.23
N TYR A 377 -11.56 -18.44 -15.13
CA TYR A 377 -10.22 -17.86 -15.13
C TYR A 377 -9.30 -18.61 -16.12
N LEU A 378 -9.26 -19.94 -16.07
CA LEU A 378 -8.45 -20.74 -17.00
C LEU A 378 -8.88 -20.53 -18.45
N HIS A 379 -10.17 -20.42 -18.71
CA HIS A 379 -10.71 -20.13 -20.04
C HIS A 379 -10.23 -18.76 -20.54
N ALA A 380 -10.31 -17.71 -19.71
CA ALA A 380 -9.84 -16.37 -20.05
C ALA A 380 -8.34 -16.33 -20.41
N TYR A 381 -7.53 -17.21 -19.81
CA TYR A 381 -6.09 -17.29 -20.07
C TYR A 381 -5.69 -18.46 -20.98
N ASN A 382 -6.63 -19.19 -21.60
CA ASN A 382 -6.35 -20.44 -22.31
C ASN A 382 -5.44 -20.25 -23.54
N GLY A 383 -5.61 -19.14 -24.27
CA GLY A 383 -4.82 -18.83 -25.46
C GLY A 383 -3.34 -18.55 -25.16
N TYR A 384 -2.45 -18.82 -26.12
CA TYR A 384 -1.03 -18.53 -26.02
C TYR A 384 -0.59 -17.52 -27.08
N ILE A 385 0.46 -16.78 -26.75
CA ILE A 385 1.14 -15.86 -27.66
C ILE A 385 2.36 -16.59 -28.18
N THR A 386 2.47 -16.76 -29.50
CA THR A 386 3.55 -17.48 -30.15
C THR A 386 4.81 -16.62 -30.22
N PRO A 387 6.00 -17.14 -29.87
CA PRO A 387 7.25 -16.39 -30.01
C PRO A 387 7.46 -15.89 -31.44
N MET A 388 7.98 -14.67 -31.59
CA MET A 388 8.38 -14.13 -32.89
C MET A 388 9.79 -14.61 -33.25
N ALA A 389 10.05 -14.77 -34.55
CA ALA A 389 11.39 -15.01 -35.08
C ALA A 389 12.29 -13.79 -34.84
N GLN A 390 13.60 -13.96 -34.95
CA GLN A 390 14.52 -12.83 -34.82
C GLN A 390 14.43 -11.91 -36.05
N PRO A 391 14.71 -10.60 -35.90
CA PRO A 391 14.62 -9.65 -37.02
C PRO A 391 15.43 -10.06 -38.27
N GLN A 392 16.58 -10.73 -38.09
CA GLN A 392 17.39 -11.23 -39.21
C GLN A 392 16.71 -12.34 -40.04
N ASP A 393 15.72 -13.01 -39.46
CA ASP A 393 14.99 -14.11 -40.09
C ASP A 393 13.64 -13.63 -40.65
N TRP A 394 13.32 -12.35 -40.57
CA TRP A 394 12.07 -11.79 -41.10
C TRP A 394 12.18 -11.62 -42.61
N SER A 395 11.15 -12.07 -43.34
CA SER A 395 10.99 -11.71 -44.76
C SER A 395 10.79 -10.20 -44.90
N GLU A 396 11.34 -9.61 -45.96
CA GLU A 396 11.09 -8.19 -46.27
C GLU A 396 9.58 -7.93 -46.39
N ALA A 397 9.07 -7.00 -45.57
CA ALA A 397 7.69 -6.54 -45.60
C ALA A 397 7.66 -5.10 -46.13
N GLY A 398 6.81 -4.85 -47.13
CA GLY A 398 6.56 -3.50 -47.63
C GLY A 398 5.65 -2.70 -46.72
N TRP A 399 5.69 -1.37 -46.84
CA TRP A 399 4.70 -0.51 -46.21
C TRP A 399 3.39 -0.57 -47.00
N GLU A 400 2.30 -1.04 -46.39
CA GLU A 400 0.97 -0.82 -46.94
C GLU A 400 0.65 0.68 -46.82
N THR A 401 0.81 1.42 -47.92
CA THR A 401 0.33 2.78 -47.99
C THR A 401 -1.18 2.72 -48.22
N SER A 402 -1.97 3.20 -47.26
CA SER A 402 -3.40 3.41 -47.47
C SER A 402 -3.56 4.35 -48.67
N LYS A 403 -4.11 3.85 -49.79
CA LYS A 403 -4.44 4.69 -50.94
C LYS A 403 -5.27 5.87 -50.43
N THR A 404 -4.72 7.07 -50.62
CA THR A 404 -5.40 8.34 -50.41
C THR A 404 -6.70 8.36 -51.19
N LYS A 405 -7.78 8.77 -50.51
CA LYS A 405 -9.13 9.09 -51.01
C LYS A 405 -9.20 9.27 -52.53
N GLU A 406 -9.77 8.28 -53.22
CA GLU A 406 -10.42 8.50 -54.50
C GLU A 406 -11.81 9.11 -54.23
N GLU A 407 -12.01 10.26 -54.87
CA GLU A 407 -13.23 11.01 -55.16
C GLU A 407 -14.57 10.25 -55.01
N VAL A 408 -15.47 10.75 -54.15
CA VAL A 408 -16.84 11.24 -54.47
C VAL A 408 -17.24 12.27 -53.40
#